data_AF-A0A656JMY0-F1
#
_entry.id   AF-A0A656JMY0-F1
#
_cell.length_a   1.000
_cell.length_b   1.000
_cell.length_c   1.000
_cell.angle_alpha   90.00
_cell.angle_beta   90.00
_cell.angle_gamma   90.00
#
_symmetry.space_group_name_H-M   'P 1'
#
loop_
_entity.id
_entity.type
_entity.pdbx_description
1 polymer ?
#
loop_
_entity_poly.entity_id
_entity_poly.type
_entity_poly.pdbx_seq_one_letter_code
_entity_poly.pdbx_strand_id
1 'polypeptide(L)'
;DMLSLPESQLQSLHGNRVSYIAQSAAAAFNPAKKLIDQVIEGALIHGLGSHADLQAKAIELFRDLALPNPDTIGQRYPHQVSGGQLQRVMAAMALISDPLLVILDEPTTALDVTTQIDVLRAFKRVVRERGATAVYVSHDLAVVAQMADQIVVLNGGRIIEQS
;
A
#
# COMPACT_ATOMS: atom_id res chain seq x y z
N ASP A 1 -3.31 16.76 -18.56
CA ASP A 1 -4.39 16.76 -17.57
C ASP A 1 -4.95 15.33 -17.52
N MET A 2 -5.09 14.74 -16.33
CA MET A 2 -5.53 13.34 -16.19
C MET A 2 -7.02 13.17 -16.48
N LEU A 3 -7.84 14.20 -16.21
CA LEU A 3 -9.30 14.15 -16.36
C LEU A 3 -9.75 14.10 -17.83
N SER A 4 -8.84 14.42 -18.75
CA SER A 4 -9.07 14.41 -20.20
C SER A 4 -8.47 13.19 -20.91
N LEU A 5 -7.84 12.26 -20.16
CA LEU A 5 -7.25 11.06 -20.75
C LEU A 5 -8.32 10.01 -21.11
N PRO A 6 -8.16 9.29 -22.21
CA PRO A 6 -9.00 8.14 -22.52
C PRO A 6 -8.73 6.97 -21.56
N GLU A 7 -9.72 6.11 -21.36
CA GLU A 7 -9.70 4.99 -20.41
C GLU A 7 -8.46 4.10 -20.53
N SER A 8 -8.03 3.79 -21.76
CA SER A 8 -6.84 2.96 -22.00
C SER A 8 -5.55 3.59 -21.50
N GLN A 9 -5.45 4.92 -21.52
CA GLN A 9 -4.30 5.64 -20.97
C GLN A 9 -4.39 5.72 -19.45
N LEU A 10 -5.59 5.91 -18.87
CA LEU A 10 -5.79 5.83 -17.42
C LEU A 10 -5.42 4.45 -16.86
N GLN A 11 -5.80 3.38 -17.56
CA GLN A 11 -5.48 2.02 -17.18
C GLN A 11 -3.96 1.74 -17.15
N SER A 12 -3.18 2.40 -18.01
CA SER A 12 -1.71 2.30 -17.97
C SER A 12 -1.07 2.99 -16.76
N LEU A 13 -1.80 3.92 -16.13
CA LEU A 13 -1.37 4.67 -14.94
C LEU A 13 -1.80 3.99 -13.63
N HIS A 14 -3.02 3.46 -13.59
CA HIS A 14 -3.56 2.76 -12.41
C HIS A 14 -2.77 1.49 -12.12
N GLY A 15 -2.40 1.27 -10.85
CA GLY A 15 -1.65 0.08 -10.41
C GLY A 15 -0.17 0.05 -10.82
N ASN A 16 0.26 1.01 -11.65
CA ASN A 16 1.64 1.17 -12.09
C ASN A 16 2.26 2.46 -11.53
N ARG A 17 1.71 3.61 -11.94
CA ARG A 17 2.20 4.93 -11.55
C ARG A 17 1.47 5.52 -10.36
N VAL A 18 0.20 5.14 -10.18
CA VAL A 18 -0.64 5.51 -9.05
C VAL A 18 -1.24 4.25 -8.46
N SER A 19 -1.00 4.01 -7.17
CA SER A 19 -1.55 2.88 -6.44
C SER A 19 -2.58 3.35 -5.42
N TYR A 20 -3.67 2.60 -5.27
CA TYR A 20 -4.73 2.87 -4.31
C TYR A 20 -4.96 1.68 -3.39
N ILE A 21 -4.93 1.94 -2.08
CA ILE A 21 -5.26 0.99 -1.03
C ILE A 21 -6.56 1.45 -0.38
N ALA A 22 -7.65 0.68 -0.57
CA ALA A 22 -8.96 0.97 0.01
C ALA A 22 -9.07 0.52 1.49
N GLN A 23 -10.02 1.10 2.23
CA GLN A 23 -10.31 0.85 3.64
C GLN A 23 -10.50 -0.65 4.01
N SER A 24 -11.12 -1.43 3.13
CA SER A 24 -11.31 -2.89 3.31
C SER A 24 -10.39 -3.72 2.43
N ALA A 25 -9.16 -3.27 2.18
CA ALA A 25 -8.26 -4.00 1.29
C ALA A 25 -7.84 -5.40 1.82
N ALA A 26 -8.06 -5.73 3.11
CA ALA A 26 -7.95 -7.12 3.58
C ALA A 26 -8.95 -8.05 2.87
N ALA A 27 -10.14 -7.53 2.52
CA ALA A 27 -11.13 -8.23 1.70
C ALA A 27 -10.75 -8.24 0.20
N ALA A 28 -9.76 -7.45 -0.23
CA ALA A 28 -9.27 -7.47 -1.61
C ALA A 28 -8.40 -8.69 -1.89
N PHE A 29 -7.87 -9.37 -0.87
CA PHE A 29 -7.18 -10.63 -1.07
C PHE A 29 -8.16 -11.78 -1.35
N ASN A 30 -7.86 -12.53 -2.40
CA ASN A 30 -8.46 -13.83 -2.66
C ASN A 30 -7.95 -14.85 -1.63
N PRO A 31 -8.82 -15.42 -0.77
CA PRO A 31 -8.41 -16.34 0.30
C PRO A 31 -7.89 -17.68 -0.22
N ALA A 32 -8.16 -18.02 -1.49
CA ALA A 32 -7.71 -19.26 -2.14
C ALA A 32 -6.37 -19.11 -2.89
N LYS A 33 -5.78 -17.91 -2.92
CA LYS A 33 -4.47 -17.66 -3.53
C LYS A 33 -3.42 -17.38 -2.45
N LYS A 34 -2.17 -17.69 -2.74
CA LYS A 34 -1.05 -17.28 -1.89
C LYS A 34 -0.86 -15.77 -1.96
N LEU A 35 -0.24 -15.22 -0.92
CA LEU A 35 0.02 -13.79 -0.82
C LEU A 35 0.99 -13.31 -1.91
N ILE A 36 2.06 -14.05 -2.18
CA ILE A 36 3.08 -13.66 -3.17
C ILE A 36 2.49 -13.51 -4.57
N ASP A 37 1.64 -14.46 -4.99
CA ASP A 37 1.02 -14.46 -6.32
C ASP A 37 0.17 -13.21 -6.52
N GLN A 38 -0.57 -12.81 -5.48
CA GLN A 38 -1.43 -11.63 -5.49
C GLN A 38 -0.62 -10.33 -5.44
N VAL A 39 0.48 -10.31 -4.71
CA VAL A 39 1.40 -9.14 -4.64
C VAL A 39 2.00 -8.83 -6.00
N ILE A 40 2.39 -9.85 -6.78
CA ILE A 40 3.07 -9.65 -8.07
C ILE A 40 2.12 -9.56 -9.27
N GLU A 41 0.84 -9.93 -9.12
CA GLU A 41 -0.14 -10.04 -10.21
C GLU A 41 -0.26 -8.74 -11.02
N GLY A 42 -0.40 -7.59 -10.36
CA GLY A 42 -0.49 -6.29 -11.02
C GLY A 42 0.76 -5.95 -11.83
N ALA A 43 1.94 -6.11 -11.24
CA ALA A 43 3.21 -5.84 -11.92
C ALA A 43 3.46 -6.77 -13.12
N LEU A 44 3.01 -8.03 -13.05
CA LEU A 44 3.05 -8.96 -14.18
C LEU A 44 2.13 -8.49 -15.32
N ILE A 45 0.91 -8.08 -15.00
CA ILE A 45 -0.06 -7.56 -15.99
C ILE A 45 0.51 -6.32 -16.71
N HIS A 46 1.23 -5.47 -15.99
CA HIS A 46 1.89 -4.29 -16.56
C HIS A 46 3.25 -4.56 -17.21
N GLY A 47 3.73 -5.81 -17.23
CA GLY A 47 4.98 -6.19 -17.89
C GLY A 47 6.24 -5.62 -17.23
N LEU A 48 6.22 -5.38 -15.91
CA LEU A 48 7.30 -4.71 -15.18
C LEU A 48 8.50 -5.62 -14.84
N GLY A 49 8.43 -6.91 -15.15
CA GLY A 49 9.51 -7.87 -14.92
C GLY A 49 9.07 -9.31 -15.14
N SER A 50 10.01 -10.25 -15.05
CA SER A 50 9.66 -11.67 -15.03
C SER A 50 9.04 -12.06 -13.68
N HIS A 51 8.37 -13.21 -13.64
CA HIS A 51 7.85 -13.75 -12.39
C HIS A 51 8.94 -13.91 -11.32
N ALA A 52 10.14 -14.35 -11.71
CA ALA A 52 11.26 -14.52 -10.78
C ALA A 52 11.75 -13.18 -10.23
N ASP A 53 11.87 -12.16 -11.09
CA ASP A 53 12.32 -10.82 -10.68
C ASP A 53 11.32 -10.17 -9.71
N LEU A 54 10.03 -10.26 -10.03
CA LEU A 54 8.97 -9.67 -9.20
C LEU A 54 8.80 -10.41 -7.88
N GLN A 55 8.98 -11.74 -7.86
CA GLN A 55 8.98 -12.50 -6.63
C GLN A 55 10.16 -12.11 -5.73
N ALA A 56 11.36 -11.94 -6.28
CA ALA A 56 12.52 -11.45 -5.53
C ALA A 56 12.28 -10.05 -4.98
N LYS A 57 11.75 -9.14 -5.81
CA LYS A 57 11.39 -7.77 -5.39
C LYS A 57 10.32 -7.76 -4.28
N ALA A 58 9.33 -8.63 -4.36
CA ALA A 58 8.30 -8.75 -3.32
C ALA A 58 8.89 -9.22 -1.99
N ILE A 59 9.86 -10.14 -2.00
CA ILE A 59 10.58 -10.57 -0.80
C ILE A 59 11.39 -9.41 -0.19
N GLU A 60 12.05 -8.59 -1.01
CA GLU A 60 12.72 -7.37 -0.52
C GLU A 60 11.72 -6.39 0.11
N LEU A 61 10.58 -6.16 -0.53
CA LEU A 61 9.50 -5.34 0.04
C LEU A 61 8.98 -5.89 1.36
N PHE A 62 8.86 -7.21 1.50
CA PHE A 62 8.47 -7.82 2.76
C PHE A 62 9.49 -7.54 3.87
N ARG A 63 10.78 -7.56 3.54
CA ARG A 63 11.87 -7.21 4.47
C ARG A 63 11.82 -5.73 4.83
N ASP A 64 11.65 -4.85 3.84
CA ASP A 64 11.52 -3.40 4.01
C ASP A 64 10.31 -3.03 4.90
N LEU A 65 9.22 -3.77 4.78
CA LEU A 65 8.00 -3.57 5.56
C LEU A 65 8.03 -4.33 6.90
N ALA A 66 9.19 -4.86 7.31
CA ALA A 66 9.41 -5.56 8.57
C ALA A 66 8.40 -6.70 8.80
N LEU A 67 8.08 -7.47 7.76
CA LEU A 67 7.29 -8.69 7.90
C LEU A 67 8.15 -9.82 8.49
N PRO A 68 7.59 -10.67 9.37
CA PRO A 68 8.32 -11.80 9.92
C PRO A 68 8.51 -12.88 8.84
N ASN A 69 9.68 -13.50 8.82
CA ASN A 69 10.06 -14.53 7.85
C ASN A 69 9.81 -14.07 6.40
N PRO A 70 10.41 -12.93 5.97
CA PRO A 70 10.10 -12.30 4.68
C PRO A 70 10.26 -13.25 3.48
N ASP A 71 11.21 -14.18 3.54
CA ASP A 71 11.45 -15.14 2.46
C ASP A 71 10.33 -16.19 2.30
N THR A 72 9.50 -16.38 3.32
CA THR A 72 8.47 -17.45 3.35
C THR A 72 7.04 -16.94 3.57
N ILE A 73 6.86 -15.73 4.11
CA ILE A 73 5.51 -15.22 4.41
C ILE A 73 4.63 -15.11 3.16
N GLY A 74 5.21 -14.80 2.00
CA GLY A 74 4.50 -14.77 0.73
C GLY A 74 3.88 -16.12 0.31
N GLN A 75 4.39 -17.24 0.84
CA GLN A 75 3.84 -18.57 0.55
C GLN A 75 2.56 -18.89 1.35
N ARG A 76 2.21 -18.05 2.32
CA ARG A 76 1.01 -18.19 3.13
C ARG A 76 -0.23 -17.70 2.39
N TYR A 77 -1.38 -18.13 2.86
CA TYR A 77 -2.69 -17.61 2.46
C TYR A 77 -3.15 -16.48 3.40
N PRO A 78 -4.07 -15.61 2.98
CA PRO A 78 -4.55 -14.49 3.78
C PRO A 78 -5.02 -14.86 5.20
N HIS A 79 -5.67 -16.02 5.35
CA HIS A 79 -6.18 -16.51 6.64
C HIS A 79 -5.09 -17.06 7.58
N GLN A 80 -3.82 -17.13 7.14
CA GLN A 80 -2.69 -17.68 7.91
C GLN A 80 -1.76 -16.58 8.47
N VAL A 81 -2.15 -15.32 8.34
CA VAL A 81 -1.38 -14.16 8.80
C VAL A 81 -2.25 -13.26 9.66
N SER A 82 -1.64 -12.47 10.55
CA SER A 82 -2.40 -11.49 11.33
C SER A 82 -2.86 -10.32 10.46
N GLY A 83 -3.85 -9.55 10.91
CA GLY A 83 -4.33 -8.36 10.18
C GLY A 83 -3.20 -7.36 9.88
N GLY A 84 -2.30 -7.10 10.85
CA GLY A 84 -1.17 -6.20 10.66
C GLY A 84 -0.08 -6.75 9.73
N GLN A 85 0.02 -8.06 9.56
CA GLN A 85 0.86 -8.68 8.53
C GLN A 85 0.20 -8.53 7.16
N LEU A 86 -1.10 -8.81 7.05
CA LEU A 86 -1.84 -8.69 5.79
C LEU A 86 -1.82 -7.26 5.24
N GLN A 87 -1.92 -6.25 6.11
CA GLN A 87 -1.82 -4.85 5.72
C GLN A 87 -0.41 -4.48 5.22
N ARG A 88 0.64 -5.02 5.83
CA ARG A 88 2.02 -4.85 5.33
C ARG A 88 2.24 -5.56 4.00
N VAL A 89 1.65 -6.74 3.79
CA VAL A 89 1.69 -7.41 2.50
C VAL A 89 0.95 -6.60 1.43
N MET A 90 -0.16 -5.98 1.77
CA MET A 90 -0.88 -5.08 0.88
C MET A 90 -0.10 -3.81 0.54
N ALA A 91 0.64 -3.24 1.50
CA ALA A 91 1.60 -2.19 1.21
C ALA A 91 2.66 -2.66 0.20
N ALA A 92 3.18 -3.88 0.33
CA ALA A 92 4.09 -4.46 -0.65
C ALA A 92 3.44 -4.56 -2.04
N MET A 93 2.18 -5.02 -2.11
CA MET A 93 1.40 -5.08 -3.34
C MET A 93 1.20 -3.71 -3.99
N ALA A 94 0.99 -2.64 -3.20
CA ALA A 94 0.86 -1.29 -3.76
C ALA A 94 2.21 -0.73 -4.24
N LEU A 95 3.32 -1.13 -3.63
CA LEU A 95 4.67 -0.63 -3.91
C LEU A 95 5.43 -1.46 -4.95
N ILE A 96 4.96 -2.65 -5.30
CA ILE A 96 5.65 -3.57 -6.23
C ILE A 96 5.94 -2.94 -7.59
N SER A 97 5.11 -2.02 -8.04
CA SER A 97 5.26 -1.31 -9.32
C SER A 97 6.17 -0.07 -9.24
N ASP A 98 6.75 0.24 -8.07
CA ASP A 98 7.43 1.51 -7.78
C ASP A 98 6.60 2.76 -8.20
N PRO A 99 5.37 2.89 -7.67
CA PRO A 99 4.49 3.99 -8.04
C PRO A 99 5.08 5.34 -7.61
N LEU A 100 4.72 6.42 -8.33
CA LEU A 100 5.07 7.77 -7.90
C LEU A 100 4.11 8.32 -6.85
N LEU A 101 2.89 7.76 -6.77
CA LEU A 101 1.86 8.15 -5.81
C LEU A 101 1.16 6.90 -5.25
N VAL A 102 1.05 6.84 -3.92
CA VAL A 102 0.22 5.86 -3.22
C VAL A 102 -0.83 6.57 -2.39
N ILE A 103 -2.10 6.20 -2.56
CA ILE A 103 -3.20 6.71 -1.77
C ILE A 103 -3.66 5.58 -0.84
N LEU A 104 -3.71 5.85 0.46
CA LEU A 104 -4.19 4.92 1.47
C LEU A 104 -5.41 5.49 2.14
N ASP A 105 -6.54 4.83 1.93
CA ASP A 105 -7.82 5.20 2.51
C ASP A 105 -8.09 4.37 3.76
N GLU A 106 -7.99 4.98 4.94
CA GLU A 106 -8.21 4.35 6.24
C GLU A 106 -7.57 2.96 6.40
N PRO A 107 -6.27 2.79 6.10
CA PRO A 107 -5.71 1.45 5.99
C PRO A 107 -5.56 0.75 7.36
N THR A 108 -5.58 1.48 8.48
CA THR A 108 -5.31 0.94 9.83
C THR A 108 -6.54 0.67 10.70
N THR A 109 -7.77 0.89 10.18
CA THR A 109 -9.00 0.87 10.99
C THR A 109 -9.25 -0.46 11.73
N ALA A 110 -8.67 -1.57 11.27
CA ALA A 110 -8.81 -2.89 11.88
C ALA A 110 -7.73 -3.27 12.91
N LEU A 111 -6.81 -2.36 13.25
CA LEU A 111 -5.66 -2.64 14.11
C LEU A 111 -5.67 -1.82 15.41
N ASP A 112 -5.04 -2.35 16.46
CA ASP A 112 -4.76 -1.60 17.69
C ASP A 112 -3.79 -0.44 17.42
N VAL A 113 -3.92 0.65 18.20
CA VAL A 113 -3.19 1.92 18.01
C VAL A 113 -1.67 1.73 17.91
N THR A 114 -1.09 0.85 18.71
CA THR A 114 0.37 0.59 18.69
C THR A 114 0.77 -0.04 17.37
N THR A 115 0.05 -1.07 16.91
CA THR A 115 0.31 -1.70 15.61
C THR A 115 0.06 -0.73 14.45
N GLN A 116 -0.91 0.18 14.54
CA GLN A 116 -1.14 1.21 13.51
C GLN A 116 0.13 2.05 13.31
N ILE A 117 0.68 2.61 14.39
CA ILE A 117 1.85 3.48 14.34
C ILE A 117 3.04 2.75 13.70
N ASP A 118 3.27 1.49 14.07
CA ASP A 118 4.40 0.72 13.55
C ASP A 118 4.26 0.40 12.06
N VAL A 119 3.06 0.01 11.61
CA VAL A 119 2.80 -0.24 10.17
C VAL A 119 2.98 1.03 9.37
N LEU A 120 2.45 2.15 9.85
CA LEU A 120 2.53 3.43 9.14
C LEU A 120 3.94 4.00 9.10
N ARG A 121 4.72 3.84 10.18
CA ARG A 121 6.13 4.25 10.20
C ARG A 121 6.96 3.43 9.22
N ALA A 122 6.75 2.12 9.16
CA ALA A 122 7.39 1.27 8.17
C ALA A 122 7.02 1.71 6.75
N PHE A 123 5.73 1.95 6.50
CA PHE A 123 5.24 2.40 5.21
C PHE A 123 5.85 3.76 4.79
N LYS A 124 5.81 4.77 5.66
CA LYS A 124 6.42 6.10 5.41
C LYS A 124 7.89 5.97 5.04
N ARG A 125 8.64 5.12 5.75
CA ARG A 125 10.06 4.89 5.47
C ARG A 125 10.26 4.36 4.06
N VAL A 126 9.54 3.30 3.67
CA VAL A 126 9.69 2.66 2.35
C VAL A 126 9.26 3.60 1.21
N VAL A 127 8.15 4.32 1.37
CA VAL A 127 7.69 5.33 0.41
C VAL A 127 8.77 6.38 0.18
N ARG A 128 9.36 6.91 1.26
CA ARG A 128 10.40 7.93 1.20
C ARG A 128 11.68 7.41 0.54
N GLU A 129 12.12 6.21 0.91
CA GLU A 129 13.31 5.55 0.32
C GLU A 129 13.16 5.33 -1.19
N ARG A 130 11.93 5.13 -1.67
CA ARG A 130 11.60 4.94 -3.09
C ARG A 130 11.27 6.24 -3.83
N GLY A 131 11.30 7.39 -3.16
CA GLY A 131 10.96 8.68 -3.76
C GLY A 131 9.50 8.82 -4.19
N ALA A 132 8.60 8.03 -3.60
CA ALA A 132 7.17 8.09 -3.86
C ALA A 132 6.47 9.13 -2.97
N THR A 133 5.32 9.62 -3.41
CA THR A 133 4.41 10.43 -2.59
C THR A 133 3.35 9.53 -1.98
N ALA A 134 3.01 9.73 -0.71
CA ALA A 134 1.88 9.05 -0.07
C ALA A 134 0.81 10.06 0.38
N VAL A 135 -0.44 9.75 0.07
CA VAL A 135 -1.62 10.45 0.62
C VAL A 135 -2.32 9.51 1.57
N TYR A 136 -2.48 9.93 2.82
CA TYR A 136 -3.11 9.16 3.86
C TYR A 136 -4.45 9.79 4.24
N VAL A 137 -5.53 9.00 4.17
CA VAL A 137 -6.86 9.43 4.60
C VAL A 137 -7.17 8.72 5.92
N SER A 138 -7.53 9.49 6.95
CA SER A 138 -7.91 8.97 8.25
C SER A 138 -8.70 9.99 9.05
N HIS A 139 -9.51 9.49 9.98
CA HIS A 139 -10.21 10.29 10.98
C HIS A 139 -9.42 10.41 12.30
N ASP A 140 -8.28 9.72 12.45
CA ASP A 140 -7.44 9.77 13.66
C ASP A 140 -6.30 10.78 13.50
N LEU A 141 -6.53 12.00 13.97
CA LEU A 141 -5.54 13.08 13.90
C LEU A 141 -4.26 12.76 14.70
N ALA A 142 -4.35 12.00 15.79
CA ALA A 142 -3.19 11.69 16.63
C ALA A 142 -2.22 10.74 15.93
N VAL A 143 -2.74 9.82 15.12
CA VAL A 143 -1.93 8.93 14.26
C VAL A 143 -1.35 9.71 13.08
N VAL A 144 -2.16 10.53 12.41
CA VAL A 144 -1.71 11.32 11.25
C VAL A 144 -0.65 12.36 11.63
N ALA A 145 -0.81 13.06 12.76
CA ALA A 145 0.13 14.09 13.19
C ALA A 145 1.56 13.56 13.44
N GLN A 146 1.71 12.28 13.77
CA GLN A 146 3.03 11.67 13.98
C GLN A 146 3.73 11.25 12.69
N MET A 147 2.99 11.12 11.59
CA MET A 147 3.48 10.54 10.35
C MET A 147 3.47 11.50 9.17
N ALA A 148 2.61 12.52 9.17
CA ALA A 148 2.43 13.39 8.03
C ALA A 148 3.52 14.46 7.96
N ASP A 149 3.98 14.75 6.75
CA ASP A 149 4.80 15.95 6.50
C ASP A 149 3.90 17.18 6.29
N GLN A 150 2.67 16.96 5.80
CA GLN A 150 1.60 17.95 5.68
C GLN A 150 0.25 17.34 6.01
N ILE A 151 -0.64 18.12 6.62
CA ILE A 151 -1.98 17.71 7.03
C ILE A 151 -3.00 18.65 6.39
N VAL A 152 -4.06 18.07 5.83
CA VAL A 152 -5.22 18.80 5.30
C VAL A 152 -6.45 18.32 6.03
N VAL A 153 -7.17 19.24 6.70
CA VAL A 153 -8.42 18.92 7.38
C VAL A 153 -9.60 19.34 6.52
N LEU A 154 -10.48 18.38 6.24
CA LEU A 154 -11.69 18.57 5.45
C LEU A 154 -12.92 18.57 6.36
N ASN A 155 -13.83 19.53 6.14
CA ASN A 155 -15.16 19.57 6.76
C ASN A 155 -16.22 19.97 5.73
N GLY A 156 -17.27 19.17 5.56
CA GLY A 156 -18.34 19.44 4.58
C GLY A 156 -17.84 19.58 3.14
N GLY A 157 -16.78 18.87 2.77
CA GLY A 157 -16.15 18.94 1.44
C GLY A 157 -15.28 20.19 1.22
N ARG A 158 -14.98 20.97 2.27
CA ARG A 158 -14.10 22.15 2.20
C ARG A 158 -12.86 21.94 3.05
N ILE A 159 -11.72 22.43 2.57
CA ILE A 159 -10.50 22.51 3.38
C ILE A 159 -10.72 23.59 4.44
N ILE A 160 -10.63 23.21 5.70
CA ILE A 160 -10.75 24.14 6.83
C ILE A 160 -9.41 24.44 7.50
N GLU A 161 -8.41 23.56 7.31
CA GLU A 161 -7.06 23.74 7.83
C GLU A 161 -6.04 23.05 6.93
N GLN A 162 -4.85 23.64 6.84
CA GLN A 162 -3.70 23.08 6.15
C GLN A 162 -2.43 23.47 6.91
N SER A 163 -1.57 22.49 7.19
CA SER A 163 -0.30 22.66 7.92
C SER A 163 0.79 21.75 7.36
#